data_AF-Q4L9V2-F1
#
_entry.id   AF-Q4L9V2-F1
#
_cell.length_a   1.000
_cell.length_b   1.000
_cell.length_c   1.000
_cell.angle_alpha   90.00
_cell.angle_beta   90.00
_cell.angle_gamma   90.00
#
_symmetry.space_group_name_H-M   'P 1'
#
loop_
_entity.id
_entity.type
_entity.pdbx_description
1 polymer ?
#
loop_
_entity_poly.entity_id
_entity_poly.type
_entity_poly.pdbx_seq_one_letter_code
_entity_poly.pdbx_strand_id
1 'polypeptide(L)'
;MTTTDNPTHNENWIALDKAQQQDATQTDILAQAIDEADAIVVGIGAGMSASDGFTYIGERFTQNFPDFIEKYNFFDMLQASLHPFDSWQEYWAFESRFVKLNYLDQPVGPSYVALKKMLEHKDYHIITTNADNAFLVADYDLNKVFHIQGEYILWQCSQHCHAQTYRDDDAIREMVAKQEDMKIPYELIPHCPKCDAPMEINKRKAQVGMVEDADFHAQLDRYNHFLDTHKNGKVLYLEIGIGYTTPQFVKHPFQRMTRHNPNAVFMTLNKKAYRIPKSIQDRTIHLTEDIASLIINAQRQLTT
;
A
#
# COMPACT_ATOMS: atom_id res chain seq x y z
N MET A 1 50.03 -15.51 17.91
CA MET A 1 48.65 -16.02 17.99
C MET A 1 47.85 -15.29 16.94
N THR A 2 47.25 -16.07 16.06
CA THR A 2 46.65 -15.71 14.77
C THR A 2 45.61 -14.61 14.91
N THR A 3 45.85 -13.51 14.20
CA THR A 3 44.83 -12.55 13.78
C THR A 3 43.82 -13.28 12.90
N THR A 4 42.62 -13.49 13.42
CA THR A 4 41.48 -13.86 12.59
C THR A 4 41.03 -12.59 11.86
N ASP A 5 41.56 -12.40 10.65
CA ASP A 5 40.95 -11.53 9.66
C ASP A 5 39.52 -12.03 9.45
N ASN A 6 38.54 -11.30 9.99
CA ASN A 6 37.18 -11.38 9.49
C ASN A 6 37.20 -10.75 8.10
N PRO A 7 36.74 -11.43 7.03
CA PRO A 7 36.58 -10.78 5.77
C PRO A 7 35.48 -9.73 5.94
N THR A 8 35.87 -8.45 5.94
CA THR A 8 34.96 -7.35 5.69
C THR A 8 34.44 -7.55 4.27
N HIS A 9 33.27 -8.18 4.13
CA HIS A 9 32.52 -8.21 2.87
C HIS A 9 32.19 -6.76 2.50
N ASN A 10 33.08 -6.16 1.71
CA ASN A 10 32.90 -4.85 1.11
C ASN A 10 32.13 -5.09 -0.20
N GLU A 11 30.82 -5.34 -0.10
CA GLU A 11 29.90 -5.55 -1.22
C GLU A 11 29.09 -4.26 -1.44
N ASN A 12 29.76 -3.24 -2.00
CA ASN A 12 29.13 -1.96 -2.29
C ASN A 12 28.00 -2.14 -3.33
N TRP A 13 26.87 -1.48 -3.09
CA TRP A 13 25.78 -1.40 -4.06
C TRP A 13 26.18 -0.49 -5.22
N ILE A 14 26.15 -1.02 -6.45
CA ILE A 14 26.38 -0.24 -7.67
C ILE A 14 25.32 0.89 -7.76
N ALA A 15 24.11 0.64 -7.29
CA ALA A 15 23.05 1.64 -7.24
C ALA A 15 23.37 2.82 -6.31
N LEU A 16 24.07 2.59 -5.18
CA LEU A 16 24.51 3.70 -4.30
C LEU A 16 25.58 4.54 -4.98
N ASP A 17 26.54 3.91 -5.66
CA ASP A 17 27.57 4.62 -6.41
C ASP A 17 26.96 5.44 -7.55
N LYS A 18 26.02 4.85 -8.31
CA LYS A 18 25.27 5.55 -9.36
C LYS A 18 24.46 6.73 -8.81
N ALA A 19 23.85 6.59 -7.64
CA ALA A 19 23.07 7.68 -7.03
C ALA A 19 23.92 8.91 -6.65
N GLN A 20 25.25 8.77 -6.59
CA GLN A 20 26.19 9.88 -6.38
C GLN A 20 26.74 10.47 -7.69
N GLN A 21 26.53 9.81 -8.82
CA GLN A 21 27.00 10.25 -10.13
C GLN A 21 26.03 11.24 -10.75
N GLN A 22 26.56 12.30 -11.35
CA GLN A 22 25.75 13.39 -11.90
C GLN A 22 25.01 13.01 -13.19
N ASP A 23 25.51 12.00 -13.91
CA ASP A 23 24.98 11.58 -15.22
C ASP A 23 24.05 10.35 -15.14
N ALA A 24 23.87 9.74 -13.96
CA ALA A 24 23.01 8.57 -13.80
C ALA A 24 21.53 8.99 -13.73
N THR A 25 20.66 8.35 -14.52
CA THR A 25 19.22 8.62 -14.45
C THR A 25 18.59 7.90 -13.26
N GLN A 26 17.47 8.40 -12.72
CA GLN A 26 16.74 7.69 -11.65
C GLN A 26 16.22 6.33 -12.12
N THR A 27 15.92 6.23 -13.42
CA THR A 27 15.54 4.97 -14.07
C THR A 27 16.66 3.94 -13.98
N ASP A 28 17.90 4.33 -14.33
CA ASP A 28 19.08 3.46 -14.21
C ASP A 28 19.34 3.03 -12.77
N ILE A 29 19.19 3.96 -11.81
CA ILE A 29 19.42 3.70 -10.39
C ILE A 29 18.39 2.69 -9.86
N LEU A 30 17.10 2.85 -10.20
CA LEU A 30 16.04 1.92 -9.80
C LEU A 30 16.25 0.53 -10.41
N ALA A 31 16.52 0.46 -11.72
CA ALA A 31 16.77 -0.80 -12.42
C ALA A 31 17.98 -1.52 -11.82
N GLN A 32 19.10 -0.80 -11.60
CA GLN A 32 20.30 -1.37 -11.00
C GLN A 32 20.06 -1.92 -9.60
N ALA A 33 19.35 -1.18 -8.75
CA ALA A 33 19.08 -1.62 -7.38
C ALA A 33 18.21 -2.87 -7.34
N ILE A 34 17.20 -2.97 -8.19
CA ILE A 34 16.36 -4.17 -8.29
C ILE A 34 17.17 -5.35 -8.83
N ASP A 35 18.02 -5.12 -9.83
CA ASP A 35 18.83 -6.17 -10.44
C ASP A 35 19.87 -6.76 -9.47
N GLU A 36 20.57 -5.93 -8.71
CA GLU A 36 21.66 -6.40 -7.84
C GLU A 36 21.24 -6.85 -6.43
N ALA A 37 19.95 -6.73 -6.10
CA ALA A 37 19.39 -7.14 -4.82
C ALA A 37 19.23 -8.66 -4.74
N ASP A 38 19.61 -9.24 -3.59
CA ASP A 38 19.36 -10.65 -3.28
C ASP A 38 17.87 -10.88 -2.97
N ALA A 39 17.24 -9.90 -2.31
CA ALA A 39 15.83 -9.91 -1.95
C ALA A 39 15.28 -8.49 -1.83
N ILE A 40 13.96 -8.34 -2.04
CA ILE A 40 13.28 -7.04 -2.06
C ILE A 40 12.08 -7.05 -1.11
N VAL A 41 12.09 -6.16 -0.13
CA VAL A 41 10.93 -5.87 0.71
C VAL A 41 10.27 -4.61 0.17
N VAL A 42 9.10 -4.76 -0.45
CA VAL A 42 8.40 -3.65 -1.11
C VAL A 42 7.32 -3.10 -0.20
N GLY A 43 7.32 -1.79 -0.03
CA GLY A 43 6.34 -1.04 0.73
C GLY A 43 5.54 -0.14 -0.21
N ILE A 44 4.24 -0.35 -0.36
CA ILE A 44 3.41 0.43 -1.29
C ILE A 44 2.33 1.22 -0.54
N GLY A 45 2.27 2.52 -0.83
CA GLY A 45 1.26 3.44 -0.29
C GLY A 45 0.46 4.15 -1.39
N ALA A 46 -0.40 5.08 -0.96
CA ALA A 46 -1.40 5.70 -1.83
C ALA A 46 -0.79 6.48 -3.00
N GLY A 47 0.47 6.91 -2.89
CA GLY A 47 1.16 7.61 -3.98
C GLY A 47 1.34 6.76 -5.23
N MET A 48 1.44 5.44 -5.11
CA MET A 48 1.54 4.54 -6.28
C MET A 48 0.21 4.51 -7.05
N SER A 49 -0.90 4.23 -6.37
CA SER A 49 -2.24 4.28 -6.97
C SER A 49 -2.57 5.68 -7.55
N ALA A 50 -2.19 6.75 -6.84
CA ALA A 50 -2.38 8.10 -7.34
C ALA A 50 -1.59 8.39 -8.64
N SER A 51 -0.41 7.79 -8.82
CA SER A 51 0.40 7.95 -10.03
C SER A 51 -0.20 7.26 -11.26
N ASP A 52 -1.03 6.23 -11.05
CA ASP A 52 -1.84 5.59 -12.11
C ASP A 52 -3.21 6.26 -12.31
N GLY A 53 -3.45 7.41 -11.66
CA GLY A 53 -4.68 8.20 -11.81
C GLY A 53 -5.78 7.85 -10.80
N PHE A 54 -5.54 6.95 -9.85
CA PHE A 54 -6.49 6.61 -8.77
C PHE A 54 -6.39 7.63 -7.62
N THR A 55 -6.62 8.90 -7.95
CA THR A 55 -6.47 10.01 -7.02
C THR A 55 -7.63 10.09 -6.02
N TYR A 56 -7.32 10.61 -4.83
CA TYR A 56 -8.28 10.81 -3.74
C TYR A 56 -8.66 12.29 -3.58
N ILE A 57 -8.15 13.17 -4.44
CA ILE A 57 -8.44 14.60 -4.45
C ILE A 57 -8.59 15.07 -5.90
N GLY A 58 -9.32 16.16 -6.11
CA GLY A 58 -9.55 16.77 -7.42
C GLY A 58 -10.72 16.12 -8.16
N GLU A 59 -10.68 16.16 -9.48
CA GLU A 59 -11.81 15.81 -10.35
C GLU A 59 -12.39 14.42 -10.10
N ARG A 60 -11.54 13.41 -9.86
CA ARG A 60 -12.01 12.05 -9.54
C ARG A 60 -12.90 12.03 -8.30
N PHE A 61 -12.58 12.81 -7.27
CA PHE A 61 -13.42 12.91 -6.07
C PHE A 61 -14.65 13.79 -6.33
N THR A 62 -14.47 14.99 -6.90
CA THR A 62 -15.56 15.96 -7.08
C THR A 62 -16.65 15.49 -8.04
N GLN A 63 -16.30 14.69 -9.05
CA GLN A 63 -17.27 14.10 -9.98
C GLN A 63 -18.04 12.92 -9.37
N ASN A 64 -17.42 12.15 -8.48
CA ASN A 64 -18.02 10.93 -7.92
C ASN A 64 -18.80 11.17 -6.62
N PHE A 65 -18.54 12.27 -5.89
CA PHE A 65 -19.17 12.58 -4.60
C PHE A 65 -19.65 14.04 -4.44
N PRO A 66 -20.27 14.67 -5.46
CA PRO A 66 -20.63 16.09 -5.40
C PRO A 66 -21.63 16.41 -4.28
N ASP A 67 -22.59 15.52 -4.05
CA ASP A 67 -23.61 15.60 -2.99
C ASP A 67 -23.00 15.59 -1.59
N PHE A 68 -22.09 14.65 -1.31
CA PHE A 68 -21.38 14.58 -0.03
C PHE A 68 -20.44 15.77 0.17
N ILE A 69 -19.83 16.27 -0.90
CA ILE A 69 -18.99 17.47 -0.86
C ILE A 69 -19.84 18.70 -0.55
N GLU A 70 -21.00 18.86 -1.17
CA GLU A 70 -21.92 19.97 -0.90
C GLU A 70 -22.41 19.96 0.55
N LYS A 71 -22.78 18.79 1.08
CA LYS A 71 -23.26 18.66 2.47
C LYS A 71 -22.16 18.91 3.51
N TYR A 72 -20.98 18.30 3.32
CA TYR A 72 -19.96 18.22 4.38
C TYR A 72 -18.72 19.09 4.14
N ASN A 73 -18.58 19.72 2.97
CA ASN A 73 -17.39 20.44 2.55
C ASN A 73 -16.11 19.58 2.64
N PHE A 74 -16.21 18.30 2.27
CA PHE A 74 -15.05 17.42 2.25
C PHE A 74 -13.99 17.92 1.26
N PHE A 75 -12.74 17.94 1.69
CA PHE A 75 -11.62 18.36 0.87
C PHE A 75 -11.10 17.22 -0.02
N ASP A 76 -11.03 16.01 0.54
CA ASP A 76 -10.56 14.82 -0.15
C ASP A 76 -11.35 13.57 0.24
N MET A 77 -11.25 12.55 -0.59
CA MET A 77 -11.97 11.29 -0.48
C MET A 77 -11.51 10.44 0.71
N LEU A 78 -10.25 10.60 1.16
CA LEU A 78 -9.75 9.89 2.34
C LEU A 78 -10.43 10.43 3.59
N GLN A 79 -10.51 11.75 3.73
CA GLN A 79 -11.23 12.43 4.79
C GLN A 79 -12.70 11.98 4.82
N ALA A 80 -13.37 11.99 3.67
CA ALA A 80 -14.77 11.57 3.56
C ALA A 80 -14.95 10.09 3.98
N SER A 81 -14.03 9.20 3.58
CA SER A 81 -14.07 7.77 3.93
C SER A 81 -13.80 7.44 5.41
N LEU A 82 -13.37 8.43 6.19
CA LEU A 82 -13.12 8.34 7.63
C LEU A 82 -14.14 9.14 8.45
N HIS A 83 -15.11 9.78 7.79
CA HIS A 83 -16.08 10.63 8.45
C HIS A 83 -17.10 9.80 9.26
N PRO A 84 -17.41 10.20 10.50
CA PRO A 84 -18.50 9.59 11.28
C PRO A 84 -19.85 10.14 10.81
N PHE A 85 -20.43 9.53 9.77
CA PHE A 85 -21.74 9.92 9.23
C PHE A 85 -22.87 9.82 10.26
N ASP A 86 -23.95 10.57 10.05
CA ASP A 86 -25.06 10.73 11.00
C ASP A 86 -25.88 9.44 11.19
N SER A 87 -25.82 8.52 10.22
CA SER A 87 -26.56 7.25 10.24
C SER A 87 -25.86 6.16 9.43
N TRP A 88 -26.18 4.90 9.71
CA TRP A 88 -25.71 3.76 8.92
C TRP A 88 -26.21 3.76 7.47
N GLN A 89 -27.38 4.35 7.21
CA GLN A 89 -27.89 4.52 5.84
C GLN A 89 -26.99 5.46 5.02
N GLU A 90 -26.52 6.53 5.65
CA GLU A 90 -25.65 7.50 4.99
C GLU A 90 -24.21 6.99 4.89
N TYR A 91 -23.72 6.32 5.93
CA TYR A 91 -22.45 5.60 5.90
C TYR A 91 -22.38 4.64 4.70
N TRP A 92 -23.37 3.76 4.54
CA TRP A 92 -23.38 2.79 3.45
C TRP A 92 -23.70 3.43 2.09
N ALA A 93 -24.40 4.57 2.04
CA ALA A 93 -24.55 5.32 0.78
C ALA A 93 -23.21 5.83 0.26
N PHE A 94 -22.40 6.44 1.14
CA PHE A 94 -21.04 6.88 0.79
C PHE A 94 -20.13 5.69 0.48
N GLU A 95 -20.03 4.73 1.41
CA GLU A 95 -19.06 3.64 1.34
C GLU A 95 -19.34 2.71 0.17
N SER A 96 -20.60 2.42 -0.17
CA SER A 96 -20.91 1.60 -1.35
C SER A 96 -20.40 2.21 -2.65
N ARG A 97 -20.56 3.53 -2.84
CA ARG A 97 -19.99 4.27 -3.98
C ARG A 97 -18.46 4.30 -3.92
N PHE A 98 -17.90 4.49 -2.74
CA PHE A 98 -16.45 4.48 -2.52
C PHE A 98 -15.80 3.13 -2.86
N VAL A 99 -16.40 2.02 -2.42
CA VAL A 99 -15.97 0.65 -2.72
C VAL A 99 -16.15 0.35 -4.20
N LYS A 100 -17.27 0.75 -4.80
CA LYS A 100 -17.48 0.59 -6.25
C LYS A 100 -16.37 1.28 -7.05
N LEU A 101 -16.05 2.52 -6.71
CA LEU A 101 -15.05 3.33 -7.41
C LEU A 101 -13.61 2.84 -7.22
N ASN A 102 -13.24 2.46 -6.00
CA ASN A 102 -11.84 2.16 -5.63
C ASN A 102 -11.53 0.66 -5.55
N TYR A 103 -12.51 -0.22 -5.70
CA TYR A 103 -12.29 -1.66 -5.61
C TYR A 103 -13.03 -2.46 -6.70
N LEU A 104 -14.34 -2.28 -6.89
CA LEU A 104 -15.07 -3.13 -7.86
C LEU A 104 -14.77 -2.77 -9.30
N ASP A 105 -14.76 -1.47 -9.61
CA ASP A 105 -14.69 -0.97 -10.99
C ASP A 105 -13.38 -0.22 -11.28
N GLN A 106 -12.44 -0.16 -10.32
CA GLN A 106 -11.13 0.46 -10.53
C GLN A 106 -10.33 -0.36 -11.56
N PRO A 107 -9.86 0.25 -12.66
CA PRO A 107 -9.16 -0.48 -13.72
C PRO A 107 -7.72 -0.83 -13.30
N VAL A 108 -7.06 -1.67 -14.10
CA VAL A 108 -5.66 -2.02 -13.88
C VAL A 108 -4.74 -0.80 -14.03
N GLY A 109 -3.86 -0.60 -13.05
CA GLY A 109 -2.83 0.45 -13.08
C GLY A 109 -1.56 0.00 -13.83
N PRO A 110 -1.04 0.77 -14.81
CA PRO A 110 0.13 0.38 -15.57
C PRO A 110 1.40 0.30 -14.73
N SER A 111 1.57 1.13 -13.69
CA SER A 111 2.72 1.06 -12.80
C SER A 111 2.75 -0.24 -11.98
N TYR A 112 1.59 -0.74 -11.55
CA TYR A 112 1.47 -2.04 -10.87
C TYR A 112 1.86 -3.20 -11.80
N VAL A 113 1.44 -3.17 -13.08
CA VAL A 113 1.84 -4.19 -14.06
C VAL A 113 3.33 -4.14 -14.35
N ALA A 114 3.90 -2.94 -14.50
CA ALA A 114 5.32 -2.77 -14.74
C ALA A 114 6.16 -3.26 -13.54
N LEU A 115 5.80 -2.88 -12.32
CA LEU A 115 6.48 -3.36 -11.11
C LEU A 115 6.40 -4.89 -10.98
N LYS A 116 5.26 -5.51 -11.30
CA LYS A 116 5.10 -6.98 -11.26
C LYS A 116 6.16 -7.67 -12.10
N LYS A 117 6.38 -7.17 -13.33
CA LYS A 117 7.39 -7.70 -14.25
C LYS A 117 8.82 -7.51 -13.73
N MET A 118 9.11 -6.37 -13.11
CA MET A 118 10.44 -6.11 -12.53
C MET A 118 10.76 -7.07 -11.37
N LEU A 119 9.73 -7.54 -10.65
CA LEU A 119 9.87 -8.42 -9.50
C LEU A 119 9.78 -9.92 -9.85
N GLU A 120 9.43 -10.28 -11.09
CA GLU A 120 9.08 -11.66 -11.49
C GLU A 120 10.18 -12.69 -11.19
N HIS A 121 11.45 -12.28 -11.30
CA HIS A 121 12.61 -13.14 -11.07
C HIS A 121 13.37 -12.79 -9.77
N LYS A 122 12.74 -12.02 -8.88
CA LYS A 122 13.31 -11.63 -7.59
C LYS A 122 12.61 -12.36 -6.45
N ASP A 123 13.35 -12.59 -5.38
CA ASP A 123 12.72 -12.96 -4.12
C ASP A 123 12.16 -11.69 -3.49
N TYR A 124 10.83 -11.65 -3.30
CA TYR A 124 10.16 -10.43 -2.85
C TYR A 124 8.93 -10.71 -2.01
N HIS A 125 8.62 -9.75 -1.15
CA HIS A 125 7.34 -9.66 -0.46
C HIS A 125 6.88 -8.21 -0.37
N ILE A 126 5.58 -8.01 -0.45
CA ILE A 126 4.94 -6.70 -0.46
C ILE A 126 4.16 -6.51 0.84
N ILE A 127 4.36 -5.36 1.48
CA ILE A 127 3.46 -4.83 2.50
C ILE A 127 2.81 -3.56 1.95
N THR A 128 1.50 -3.41 2.11
CA THR A 128 0.79 -2.24 1.61
C THR A 128 -0.17 -1.65 2.64
N THR A 129 -0.20 -0.32 2.69
CA THR A 129 -1.24 0.41 3.43
C THR A 129 -2.43 0.80 2.56
N ASN A 130 -2.40 0.45 1.26
CA ASN A 130 -3.54 0.59 0.37
C ASN A 130 -4.55 -0.51 0.66
N ALA A 131 -5.80 -0.25 0.32
CA ALA A 131 -6.92 -1.18 0.47
C ALA A 131 -7.77 -1.26 -0.82
N ASP A 132 -7.24 -0.73 -1.93
CA ASP A 132 -7.84 -0.79 -3.26
C ASP A 132 -7.59 -2.15 -3.93
N ASN A 133 -8.12 -2.35 -5.14
CA ASN A 133 -7.99 -3.61 -5.86
C ASN A 133 -6.68 -3.78 -6.66
N ALA A 134 -5.72 -2.85 -6.56
CA ALA A 134 -4.70 -2.68 -7.60
C ALA A 134 -3.83 -3.93 -7.81
N PHE A 135 -3.48 -4.65 -6.73
CA PHE A 135 -2.76 -5.93 -6.82
C PHE A 135 -3.59 -7.03 -7.46
N LEU A 136 -4.87 -7.12 -7.10
CA LEU A 136 -5.80 -8.12 -7.64
C LEU A 136 -5.97 -7.95 -9.16
N VAL A 137 -6.29 -6.74 -9.62
CA VAL A 137 -6.53 -6.49 -11.06
C VAL A 137 -5.24 -6.45 -11.89
N ALA A 138 -4.09 -6.24 -11.26
CA ALA A 138 -2.78 -6.41 -11.90
C ALA A 138 -2.26 -7.86 -11.83
N ASP A 139 -3.06 -8.80 -11.30
CA ASP A 139 -2.80 -10.24 -11.30
C ASP A 139 -1.49 -10.60 -10.53
N TYR A 140 -1.35 -10.06 -9.33
CA TYR A 140 -0.29 -10.45 -8.39
C TYR A 140 -0.64 -11.76 -7.68
N ASP A 141 0.38 -12.55 -7.33
CA ASP A 141 0.23 -13.61 -6.33
C ASP A 141 -0.03 -12.98 -4.96
N LEU A 142 -1.29 -13.03 -4.50
CA LEU A 142 -1.70 -12.44 -3.24
C LEU A 142 -1.06 -13.11 -2.02
N ASN A 143 -0.44 -14.29 -2.16
CA ASN A 143 0.37 -14.86 -1.08
C ASN A 143 1.63 -14.03 -0.78
N LYS A 144 2.05 -13.16 -1.71
CA LYS A 144 3.19 -12.24 -1.56
C LYS A 144 2.79 -10.83 -1.13
N VAL A 145 1.51 -10.58 -0.85
CA VAL A 145 1.00 -9.26 -0.49
C VAL A 145 0.36 -9.30 0.89
N PHE A 146 0.80 -8.41 1.77
CA PHE A 146 0.20 -8.20 3.08
C PHE A 146 -0.54 -6.85 3.14
N HIS A 147 -1.87 -6.92 3.22
CA HIS A 147 -2.78 -5.78 3.35
C HIS A 147 -2.96 -5.41 4.84
N ILE A 148 -1.95 -4.75 5.43
CA ILE A 148 -1.93 -4.44 6.87
C ILE A 148 -3.07 -3.49 7.32
N GLN A 149 -3.69 -2.77 6.37
CA GLN A 149 -4.77 -1.81 6.61
C GLN A 149 -6.17 -2.33 6.24
N GLY A 150 -6.29 -3.61 5.87
CA GLY A 150 -7.53 -4.21 5.37
C GLY A 150 -7.73 -3.96 3.89
N GLU A 151 -8.91 -4.32 3.39
CA GLU A 151 -9.31 -4.15 1.99
C GLU A 151 -10.72 -3.56 1.91
N TYR A 152 -10.97 -2.63 0.99
CA TYR A 152 -12.24 -1.90 0.95
C TYR A 152 -13.45 -2.78 0.66
N ILE A 153 -13.27 -3.93 0.02
CA ILE A 153 -14.37 -4.84 -0.28
C ILE A 153 -14.76 -5.71 0.92
N LEU A 154 -13.89 -5.81 1.93
CA LEU A 154 -14.13 -6.61 3.12
C LEU A 154 -14.89 -5.79 4.15
N TRP A 155 -15.78 -6.46 4.86
CA TRP A 155 -16.59 -5.90 5.94
C TRP A 155 -16.20 -6.52 7.27
N GLN A 156 -16.39 -5.76 8.33
CA GLN A 156 -16.18 -6.18 9.71
C GLN A 156 -17.37 -5.78 10.58
N CYS A 157 -17.59 -6.50 11.69
CA CYS A 157 -18.57 -6.05 12.68
C CYS A 157 -18.12 -4.70 13.27
N SER A 158 -19.00 -3.69 13.27
CA SER A 158 -18.67 -2.37 13.84
C SER A 158 -18.30 -2.41 15.33
N GLN A 159 -18.79 -3.42 16.05
CA GLN A 159 -18.46 -3.67 17.47
C GLN A 159 -17.25 -4.59 17.66
N HIS A 160 -16.60 -5.05 16.57
CA HIS A 160 -15.45 -5.94 16.61
C HIS A 160 -15.70 -7.21 17.46
N CYS A 161 -16.93 -7.75 17.46
CA CYS A 161 -17.32 -8.80 18.40
C CYS A 161 -16.64 -10.15 18.17
N HIS A 162 -16.07 -10.39 16.99
CA HIS A 162 -15.31 -11.59 16.64
C HIS A 162 -14.36 -11.33 15.45
N ALA A 163 -13.33 -12.17 15.34
CA ALA A 163 -12.29 -12.07 14.32
C ALA A 163 -12.71 -12.75 13.00
N GLN A 164 -13.55 -12.08 12.20
CA GLN A 164 -13.96 -12.55 10.88
C GLN A 164 -14.31 -11.37 9.96
N THR A 165 -13.81 -11.40 8.72
CA THR A 165 -14.28 -10.50 7.67
C THR A 165 -15.34 -11.13 6.77
N TYR A 166 -16.12 -10.30 6.09
CA TYR A 166 -17.23 -10.69 5.20
C TYR A 166 -17.11 -9.95 3.86
N ARG A 167 -17.73 -10.46 2.81
CA ARG A 167 -17.76 -9.82 1.48
C ARG A 167 -19.07 -10.14 0.77
N ASP A 168 -19.68 -9.12 0.18
CA ASP A 168 -20.85 -9.25 -0.69
C ASP A 168 -20.85 -8.12 -1.73
N ASP A 169 -20.37 -8.44 -2.93
CA ASP A 169 -20.22 -7.47 -4.03
C ASP A 169 -21.59 -7.05 -4.60
N ASP A 170 -22.56 -7.97 -4.61
CA ASP A 170 -23.91 -7.72 -5.13
C ASP A 170 -24.66 -6.76 -4.21
N ALA A 171 -24.51 -6.91 -2.88
CA ALA A 171 -25.05 -5.97 -1.91
C ALA A 171 -24.47 -4.56 -2.09
N ILE A 172 -23.15 -4.41 -2.34
CA ILE A 172 -22.56 -3.09 -2.66
C ILE A 172 -23.21 -2.49 -3.91
N ARG A 173 -23.36 -3.29 -4.98
CA ARG A 173 -23.98 -2.80 -6.23
C ARG A 173 -25.44 -2.42 -6.03
N GLU A 174 -26.18 -3.17 -5.20
CA GLU A 174 -27.56 -2.88 -4.84
C GLU A 174 -27.69 -1.57 -4.04
N MET A 175 -26.81 -1.34 -3.06
CA MET A 175 -26.74 -0.09 -2.30
C MET A 175 -26.46 1.12 -3.21
N VAL A 176 -25.57 0.98 -4.19
CA VAL A 176 -25.31 2.05 -5.17
C VAL A 176 -26.54 2.30 -6.04
N ALA A 177 -27.24 1.25 -6.47
CA ALA A 177 -28.38 1.38 -7.37
C ALA A 177 -29.64 1.93 -6.70
N LYS A 178 -29.83 1.66 -5.39
CA LYS A 178 -31.06 1.99 -4.66
C LYS A 178 -30.94 3.19 -3.72
N GLN A 179 -29.74 3.76 -3.51
CA GLN A 179 -29.61 4.92 -2.65
C GLN A 179 -30.26 6.17 -3.28
N GLU A 180 -30.90 6.97 -2.42
CA GLU A 180 -31.49 8.27 -2.77
C GLU A 180 -31.19 9.24 -1.63
N ASP A 181 -31.00 10.53 -1.92
CA ASP A 181 -30.72 11.59 -0.94
C ASP A 181 -29.62 11.22 0.09
N MET A 182 -28.50 10.67 -0.43
CA MET A 182 -27.36 10.20 0.36
C MET A 182 -27.69 9.10 1.38
N LYS A 183 -28.74 8.29 1.15
CA LYS A 183 -29.13 7.20 2.05
C LYS A 183 -29.49 5.94 1.27
N ILE A 184 -29.01 4.79 1.73
CA ILE A 184 -29.54 3.49 1.29
C ILE A 184 -30.88 3.20 1.97
N PRO A 185 -31.76 2.37 1.37
CA PRO A 185 -32.89 1.76 2.08
C PRO A 185 -32.43 1.07 3.37
N TYR A 186 -33.24 1.18 4.43
CA TYR A 186 -32.85 0.71 5.76
C TYR A 186 -32.60 -0.80 5.82
N GLU A 187 -33.41 -1.57 5.09
CA GLU A 187 -33.32 -3.01 4.96
C GLU A 187 -32.04 -3.51 4.29
N LEU A 188 -31.31 -2.64 3.59
CA LEU A 188 -30.04 -2.98 2.96
C LEU A 188 -28.84 -2.83 3.90
N ILE A 189 -29.01 -2.26 5.11
CA ILE A 189 -27.91 -2.17 6.06
C ILE A 189 -27.46 -3.59 6.43
N PRO A 190 -26.19 -3.97 6.16
CA PRO A 190 -25.69 -5.28 6.52
C PRO A 190 -25.48 -5.36 8.03
N HIS A 191 -25.88 -6.48 8.64
CA HIS A 191 -25.77 -6.71 10.08
C HIS A 191 -24.88 -7.92 10.39
N CYS A 192 -24.20 -7.84 11.52
CA CYS A 192 -23.33 -8.90 12.02
C CYS A 192 -24.14 -10.14 12.41
N PRO A 193 -23.84 -11.34 11.88
CA PRO A 193 -24.60 -12.55 12.21
C PRO A 193 -24.38 -13.06 13.64
N LYS A 194 -23.52 -12.40 14.43
CA LYS A 194 -23.21 -12.79 15.82
C LYS A 194 -23.84 -11.89 16.86
N CYS A 195 -23.88 -10.58 16.63
CA CYS A 195 -24.37 -9.61 17.62
C CYS A 195 -25.41 -8.63 17.06
N ASP A 196 -25.80 -8.78 15.80
CA ASP A 196 -26.76 -7.92 15.11
C ASP A 196 -26.36 -6.44 15.02
N ALA A 197 -25.12 -6.08 15.38
CA ALA A 197 -24.62 -4.73 15.13
C ALA A 197 -24.40 -4.52 13.61
N PRO A 198 -24.61 -3.30 13.08
CA PRO A 198 -24.29 -3.01 11.69
C PRO A 198 -22.84 -3.35 11.34
N MET A 199 -22.63 -3.84 10.13
CA MET A 199 -21.29 -4.00 9.57
C MET A 199 -20.72 -2.65 9.14
N GLU A 200 -19.41 -2.58 9.04
CA GLU A 200 -18.65 -1.48 8.45
C GLU A 200 -17.55 -2.02 7.55
N ILE A 201 -16.93 -1.18 6.72
CA ILE A 201 -15.77 -1.58 5.91
C ILE A 201 -14.60 -1.97 6.83
N ASN A 202 -13.87 -3.01 6.47
CA ASN A 202 -12.65 -3.46 7.15
C ASN A 202 -11.55 -2.42 6.96
N LYS A 203 -11.46 -1.50 7.93
CA LYS A 203 -10.48 -0.40 7.97
C LYS A 203 -9.91 -0.30 9.37
N ARG A 204 -8.61 -0.03 9.47
CA ARG A 204 -7.95 0.22 10.75
C ARG A 204 -8.22 1.63 11.27
N LYS A 205 -8.84 1.72 12.44
CA LYS A 205 -9.09 2.96 13.18
C LYS A 205 -8.09 3.09 14.34
N ALA A 206 -7.60 4.30 14.60
CA ALA A 206 -6.57 4.51 15.62
C ALA A 206 -7.00 4.12 17.04
N GLN A 207 -8.30 4.24 17.35
CA GLN A 207 -8.84 4.04 18.69
C GLN A 207 -9.21 2.59 18.99
N VAL A 208 -9.73 1.86 17.98
CA VAL A 208 -10.32 0.52 18.15
C VAL A 208 -9.59 -0.57 17.37
N GLY A 209 -8.61 -0.20 16.55
CA GLY A 209 -7.88 -1.14 15.70
C GLY A 209 -8.68 -1.53 14.45
N MET A 210 -8.55 -2.79 14.06
CA MET A 210 -9.20 -3.40 12.90
C MET A 210 -9.58 -4.82 13.28
N VAL A 211 -10.63 -5.38 12.68
CA VAL A 211 -10.82 -6.83 12.75
C VAL A 211 -9.73 -7.51 11.91
N GLU A 212 -8.96 -8.36 12.58
CA GLU A 212 -7.89 -9.17 12.00
C GLU A 212 -8.34 -10.63 12.07
N ASP A 213 -8.70 -11.21 10.92
CA ASP A 213 -9.16 -12.60 10.84
C ASP A 213 -8.01 -13.57 10.55
N ALA A 214 -8.35 -14.84 10.29
CA ALA A 214 -7.35 -15.88 10.03
C ALA A 214 -6.50 -15.58 8.79
N ASP A 215 -7.06 -14.98 7.74
CA ASP A 215 -6.30 -14.67 6.53
C ASP A 215 -5.35 -13.49 6.76
N PHE A 216 -5.77 -12.46 7.50
CA PHE A 216 -4.88 -11.37 7.93
C PHE A 216 -3.65 -11.92 8.67
N HIS A 217 -3.84 -12.83 9.62
CA HIS A 217 -2.74 -13.45 10.34
C HIS A 217 -1.88 -14.34 9.43
N ALA A 218 -2.47 -15.06 8.47
CA ALA A 218 -1.71 -15.83 7.50
C ALA A 218 -0.85 -14.94 6.58
N GLN A 219 -1.36 -13.77 6.16
CA GLN A 219 -0.57 -12.78 5.41
C GLN A 219 0.58 -12.22 6.27
N LEU A 220 0.30 -11.87 7.52
CA LEU A 220 1.31 -11.39 8.47
C LEU A 220 2.41 -12.43 8.69
N ASP A 221 2.06 -13.71 8.84
CA ASP A 221 3.01 -14.80 9.05
C ASP A 221 3.91 -15.00 7.83
N ARG A 222 3.36 -14.95 6.61
CA ARG A 222 4.15 -15.02 5.37
C ARG A 222 5.12 -13.84 5.26
N TYR A 223 4.65 -12.63 5.58
CA TYR A 223 5.48 -11.44 5.57
C TYR A 223 6.62 -11.53 6.60
N ASN A 224 6.31 -11.91 7.84
CA ASN A 224 7.30 -12.06 8.90
C ASN A 224 8.31 -13.16 8.57
N HIS A 225 7.87 -14.28 8.00
CA HIS A 225 8.76 -15.35 7.55
C HIS A 225 9.75 -14.87 6.47
N PHE A 226 9.27 -14.08 5.50
CA PHE A 226 10.13 -13.46 4.49
C PHE A 226 11.17 -12.53 5.14
N LEU A 227 10.73 -11.63 6.03
CA LEU A 227 11.65 -10.76 6.76
C LEU A 227 12.68 -11.54 7.57
N ASP A 228 12.26 -12.64 8.19
CA ASP A 228 13.14 -13.46 9.01
C ASP A 228 14.22 -14.19 8.19
N THR A 229 13.88 -14.60 6.97
CA THR A 229 14.78 -15.25 6.02
C THR A 229 15.77 -14.26 5.41
N HIS A 230 15.38 -12.99 5.25
CA HIS A 230 16.19 -11.93 4.64
C HIS A 230 16.66 -10.87 5.67
N LYS A 231 17.13 -11.29 6.85
CA LYS A 231 17.70 -10.35 7.84
C LYS A 231 19.06 -9.77 7.43
N ASN A 232 19.80 -10.49 6.59
CA ASN A 232 21.17 -10.17 6.16
C ASN A 232 21.24 -10.21 4.62
N GLY A 233 22.38 -9.83 4.05
CA GLY A 233 22.61 -9.80 2.60
C GLY A 233 22.14 -8.50 1.95
N LYS A 234 22.18 -8.43 0.61
CA LYS A 234 21.80 -7.24 -0.17
C LYS A 234 20.28 -7.15 -0.29
N VAL A 235 19.65 -6.69 0.79
CA VAL A 235 18.20 -6.50 0.86
C VAL A 235 17.84 -5.07 0.48
N LEU A 236 16.98 -4.94 -0.53
CA LEU A 236 16.41 -3.65 -0.92
C LEU A 236 15.09 -3.43 -0.19
N TYR A 237 15.03 -2.40 0.66
CA TYR A 237 13.78 -1.90 1.24
C TYR A 237 13.22 -0.80 0.34
N LEU A 238 12.35 -1.18 -0.60
CA LEU A 238 11.79 -0.32 -1.64
C LEU A 238 10.46 0.29 -1.18
N GLU A 239 10.46 1.58 -0.83
CA GLU A 239 9.29 2.34 -0.42
C GLU A 239 8.73 3.15 -1.61
N ILE A 240 7.47 2.90 -1.99
CA ILE A 240 6.83 3.52 -3.15
C ILE A 240 5.59 4.31 -2.71
N GLY A 241 5.64 5.64 -2.86
CA GLY A 241 4.46 6.48 -2.67
C GLY A 241 3.93 6.54 -1.23
N ILE A 242 4.75 6.22 -0.23
CA ILE A 242 4.35 6.24 1.19
C ILE A 242 4.57 7.63 1.79
N GLY A 243 3.46 8.25 2.22
CA GLY A 243 3.45 9.51 2.94
C GLY A 243 3.78 9.39 4.43
N TYR A 244 3.23 10.30 5.23
CA TYR A 244 3.44 10.35 6.69
C TYR A 244 2.15 10.18 7.50
N THR A 245 1.08 9.69 6.89
CA THR A 245 -0.21 9.44 7.56
C THR A 245 -0.10 8.34 8.60
N THR A 246 0.56 7.22 8.25
CA THR A 246 0.73 6.05 9.12
C THR A 246 2.14 5.47 8.99
N PRO A 247 3.19 6.25 9.32
CA PRO A 247 4.58 5.86 9.06
C PRO A 247 5.01 4.61 9.85
N GLN A 248 4.28 4.24 10.91
CA GLN A 248 4.57 3.09 11.75
C GLN A 248 4.44 1.73 11.03
N PHE A 249 3.70 1.65 9.91
CA PHE A 249 3.46 0.36 9.24
C PHE A 249 4.54 -0.02 8.23
N VAL A 250 5.17 0.96 7.58
CA VAL A 250 6.16 0.69 6.52
C VAL A 250 7.40 1.54 6.66
N LYS A 251 7.26 2.88 6.66
CA LYS A 251 8.40 3.82 6.67
C LYS A 251 9.34 3.59 7.85
N HIS A 252 8.83 3.60 9.08
CA HIS A 252 9.66 3.41 10.28
C HIS A 252 10.22 1.98 10.39
N PRO A 253 9.44 0.91 10.14
CA PRO A 253 9.99 -0.44 10.04
C PRO A 253 11.11 -0.58 9.01
N PHE A 254 10.95 -0.08 7.78
CA PHE A 254 11.97 -0.18 6.73
C PHE A 254 13.26 0.50 7.17
N GLN A 255 13.17 1.75 7.66
CA GLN A 255 14.33 2.47 8.18
C GLN A 255 15.00 1.74 9.36
N ARG A 256 14.23 1.09 10.23
CA ARG A 256 14.77 0.28 11.33
C ARG A 256 15.47 -0.96 10.78
N MET A 257 14.89 -1.66 9.83
CA MET A 257 15.50 -2.87 9.24
C MET A 257 16.78 -2.54 8.47
N THR A 258 16.79 -1.45 7.69
CA THR A 258 18.02 -0.94 7.05
C THR A 258 19.10 -0.55 8.07
N ARG A 259 18.73 -0.11 9.27
CA ARG A 259 19.71 0.16 10.34
C ARG A 259 20.34 -1.13 10.88
N HIS A 260 19.57 -2.21 10.98
CA HIS A 260 20.05 -3.49 11.54
C HIS A 260 20.85 -4.31 10.53
N ASN A 261 20.50 -4.27 9.24
CA ASN A 261 21.27 -4.92 8.18
C ASN A 261 22.27 -3.94 7.57
N PRO A 262 23.59 -4.07 7.82
CA PRO A 262 24.59 -3.13 7.30
C PRO A 262 24.72 -3.16 5.76
N ASN A 263 24.26 -4.23 5.12
CA ASN A 263 24.33 -4.44 3.67
C ASN A 263 23.03 -4.06 2.96
N ALA A 264 22.01 -3.59 3.68
CA ALA A 264 20.73 -3.19 3.11
C ALA A 264 20.73 -1.74 2.60
N VAL A 265 19.93 -1.50 1.56
CA VAL A 265 19.62 -0.16 1.05
C VAL A 265 18.17 0.17 1.31
N PHE A 266 17.91 1.40 1.73
CA PHE A 266 16.56 1.97 1.75
C PHE A 266 16.38 2.84 0.51
N MET A 267 15.41 2.52 -0.34
CA MET A 267 15.08 3.32 -1.52
C MET A 267 13.67 3.86 -1.41
N THR A 268 13.48 5.17 -1.55
CA THR A 268 12.15 5.79 -1.53
C THR A 268 11.84 6.47 -2.85
N LEU A 269 10.71 6.12 -3.46
CA LEU A 269 10.11 6.79 -4.61
C LEU A 269 9.02 7.73 -4.09
N ASN A 270 9.36 9.02 -3.97
CA ASN A 270 8.43 10.03 -3.47
C ASN A 270 8.81 11.42 -3.96
N LYS A 271 7.85 12.24 -4.41
CA LYS A 271 8.11 13.64 -4.75
C LYS A 271 8.52 14.48 -3.53
N LYS A 272 8.08 14.08 -2.32
CA LYS A 272 8.42 14.77 -1.06
C LYS A 272 9.66 14.16 -0.42
N ALA A 273 10.58 15.01 0.02
CA ALA A 273 11.73 14.61 0.82
C ALA A 273 11.34 14.52 2.30
N TYR A 274 11.20 13.31 2.83
CA TYR A 274 11.04 13.08 4.26
C TYR A 274 12.40 12.96 4.94
N ARG A 275 12.50 13.42 6.19
CA ARG A 275 13.75 13.34 6.94
C ARG A 275 14.15 11.88 7.16
N ILE A 276 15.38 11.55 6.75
CA ILE A 276 16.01 10.24 6.92
C ILE A 276 16.82 10.22 8.23
N PRO A 277 16.78 9.13 9.02
CA PRO A 277 17.65 8.97 10.18
C PRO A 277 19.13 8.98 9.79
N LYS A 278 19.97 9.71 10.54
CA LYS A 278 21.42 9.82 10.28
C LYS A 278 22.13 8.46 10.13
N SER A 279 21.66 7.44 10.85
CA SER A 279 22.25 6.10 10.87
C SER A 279 22.13 5.29 9.57
N ILE A 280 21.34 5.74 8.60
CA ILE A 280 21.12 5.05 7.33
C ILE A 280 21.22 6.00 6.12
N GLN A 281 21.64 7.24 6.34
CA GLN A 281 21.60 8.30 5.33
C GLN A 281 22.52 7.99 4.14
N ASP A 282 23.66 7.39 4.41
CA ASP A 282 24.64 6.88 3.44
C ASP A 282 24.15 5.66 2.64
N ARG A 283 23.13 4.96 3.14
CA ARG A 283 22.49 3.81 2.47
C ARG A 283 21.06 4.09 2.03
N THR A 284 20.73 5.37 1.83
CA THR A 284 19.40 5.80 1.38
C THR A 284 19.47 6.41 -0.02
N ILE A 285 18.62 5.93 -0.92
CA ILE A 285 18.40 6.49 -2.25
C ILE A 285 17.01 7.12 -2.30
N HIS A 286 16.93 8.38 -2.71
CA HIS A 286 15.65 9.09 -2.88
C HIS A 286 15.42 9.42 -4.34
N LEU A 287 14.42 8.77 -4.94
CA LEU A 287 13.97 9.02 -6.29
C LEU A 287 12.71 9.91 -6.26
N THR A 288 12.73 11.00 -7.02
CA THR A 288 11.76 12.10 -6.99
C THR A 288 10.94 12.24 -8.27
N GLU A 289 11.29 11.50 -9.33
CA GLU A 289 10.50 11.43 -10.55
C GLU A 289 9.08 10.92 -10.30
N ASP A 290 8.20 11.12 -11.28
CA ASP A 290 6.86 10.58 -11.23
C ASP A 290 6.87 9.04 -11.15
N ILE A 291 6.17 8.47 -10.18
CA ILE A 291 6.27 7.04 -9.83
C ILE A 291 5.92 6.15 -11.02
N ALA A 292 4.81 6.43 -11.70
CA ALA A 292 4.36 5.62 -12.84
C ALA A 292 5.37 5.68 -13.98
N SER A 293 5.79 6.89 -14.36
CA SER A 293 6.80 7.07 -15.42
C SER A 293 8.12 6.39 -15.10
N LEU A 294 8.61 6.54 -13.86
CA LEU A 294 9.88 5.96 -13.40
C LEU A 294 9.84 4.42 -13.44
N ILE A 295 8.79 3.80 -12.88
CA ILE A 295 8.66 2.33 -12.86
C ILE A 295 8.51 1.77 -14.27
N ILE A 296 7.67 2.38 -15.12
CA ILE A 296 7.46 1.92 -16.50
C ILE A 296 8.75 2.00 -17.32
N ASN A 297 9.53 3.08 -17.17
CA ASN A 297 10.80 3.22 -17.87
C ASN A 297 11.85 2.23 -17.35
N ALA A 298 11.93 2.02 -16.04
CA ALA A 298 12.88 1.07 -15.45
C ALA A 298 12.56 -0.38 -15.85
N GLN A 299 11.28 -0.73 -15.94
CA GLN A 299 10.85 -2.04 -16.43
C GLN A 299 11.31 -2.29 -17.87
N ARG A 300 11.20 -1.30 -18.76
CA ARG A 300 11.65 -1.44 -20.16
C ARG A 300 13.15 -1.71 -20.24
N GLN A 301 13.93 -1.05 -19.40
CA GLN A 301 15.37 -1.24 -19.33
C GLN A 301 15.76 -2.63 -18.84
N LEU A 302 15.09 -3.18 -17.82
CA LEU A 302 15.36 -4.54 -17.33
C LEU A 302 14.97 -5.65 -18.32
N THR A 303 14.16 -5.33 -19.33
CA THR A 303 13.71 -6.30 -20.35
C THR A 303 14.52 -6.22 -21.66
N THR A 304 15.49 -5.29 -21.72
CA THR A 304 16.38 -5.09 -22.88
C THR A 304 17.73 -5.73 -22.60
#